data_AF-A0A9W6PPG4-F1
#
_entry.id   AF-A0A9W6PPG4-F1
#
_cell.length_a   1.000
_cell.length_b   1.000
_cell.length_c   1.000
_cell.angle_alpha   90.00
_cell.angle_beta   90.00
_cell.angle_gamma   90.00
#
_symmetry.space_group_name_H-M   'P 1'
#
loop_
_entity.id
_entity.type
_entity.pdbx_description
1 polymer ?
#
loop_
_entity_poly.entity_id
_entity_poly.type
_entity_poly.pdbx_seq_one_letter_code
_entity_poly.pdbx_strand_id
1 'polypeptide(L)'
;MTESAITPIGRVKHRPHARMRPAQRRRADSTSSTSANASTTAARTRLVEWHTMTVSERLAAWAGLCDWVIWLYDRYELAVESRLPQCWAEHPGLIEELWALKVWREEIYTAAPDQQVGQAARYWHAELRAVVASATGVYATSCRTGHRGPDVRAADSSDLQKRWTGADPWAGIPGAQLATHADTSIVGSPDRLVGAQMDDARARGLATPLSPSIPEYVRYTDTWWAIDISGDWLRVVNEELLQRLEEAAARMAAADEAARRYRDTTGSRTTR
;
A
#
# COMPACT_ATOMS: atom_id res chain seq x y z
N MET A 1 -24.83 -38.17 -44.15
CA MET A 1 -23.75 -38.18 -45.16
C MET A 1 -24.19 -37.38 -46.37
N THR A 2 -23.78 -36.12 -46.45
CA THR A 2 -23.27 -35.46 -47.67
C THR A 2 -22.86 -34.03 -47.29
N GLU A 3 -21.64 -33.72 -47.67
CA GLU A 3 -20.84 -32.52 -47.41
C GLU A 3 -21.09 -31.41 -48.45
N SER A 4 -20.60 -30.22 -48.08
CA SER A 4 -20.14 -29.11 -48.94
C SER A 4 -21.23 -28.20 -49.55
N ALA A 5 -21.06 -26.88 -49.65
CA ALA A 5 -19.81 -26.14 -49.85
C ALA A 5 -19.84 -24.71 -49.28
N ILE A 6 -18.68 -24.28 -48.78
CA ILE A 6 -18.28 -22.89 -48.54
C ILE A 6 -17.68 -22.31 -49.83
N THR A 7 -17.98 -21.06 -50.18
CA THR A 7 -17.10 -20.21 -51.02
C THR A 7 -17.29 -18.72 -50.68
N PRO A 8 -16.26 -17.85 -50.79
CA PRO A 8 -16.15 -16.65 -49.96
C PRO A 8 -15.94 -15.31 -50.73
N ILE A 9 -15.72 -14.23 -49.95
CA ILE A 9 -15.03 -12.94 -50.25
C ILE A 9 -15.75 -11.89 -51.12
N GLY A 10 -16.12 -10.77 -50.46
CA GLY A 10 -16.45 -9.48 -51.07
C GLY A 10 -15.67 -8.33 -50.41
N ARG A 11 -14.55 -7.95 -51.02
CA ARG A 11 -13.60 -6.89 -50.65
C ARG A 11 -14.16 -5.50 -50.97
N VAL A 12 -14.42 -4.65 -49.97
CA VAL A 12 -14.82 -3.25 -50.21
C VAL A 12 -13.58 -2.35 -50.27
N LYS A 13 -13.45 -1.61 -51.37
CA LYS A 13 -12.33 -0.74 -51.73
C LYS A 13 -12.53 0.68 -51.20
N HIS A 14 -11.46 1.26 -50.64
CA HIS A 14 -11.30 2.69 -50.42
C HIS A 14 -11.33 3.47 -51.76
N ARG A 15 -11.90 4.68 -51.73
CA ARG A 15 -11.70 5.71 -52.76
C ARG A 15 -11.52 7.10 -52.11
N PRO A 16 -10.51 7.91 -52.52
CA PRO A 16 -10.24 9.23 -51.96
C PRO A 16 -10.62 10.41 -52.88
N HIS A 17 -10.47 11.62 -52.31
CA HIS A 17 -10.57 13.00 -52.85
C HIS A 17 -11.99 13.60 -52.88
N ALA A 18 -12.23 14.86 -52.49
CA ALA A 18 -11.44 16.06 -52.75
C ALA A 18 -11.62 17.20 -51.72
N ARG A 19 -10.64 18.12 -51.77
CA ARG A 19 -10.50 19.38 -51.03
C ARG A 19 -11.59 20.41 -51.36
N MET A 20 -11.97 21.22 -50.35
CA MET A 20 -12.25 22.65 -50.54
C MET A 20 -11.74 23.47 -49.34
N ARG A 21 -11.01 24.56 -49.63
CA ARG A 21 -10.64 25.64 -48.70
C ARG A 21 -11.82 26.62 -48.58
N PRO A 22 -11.85 27.42 -47.51
CA PRO A 22 -11.61 28.84 -47.76
C PRO A 22 -10.61 29.47 -46.81
N ALA A 23 -10.07 30.59 -47.28
CA ALA A 23 -9.08 31.43 -46.65
C ALA A 23 -9.69 32.25 -45.50
N GLN A 24 -8.97 32.36 -44.38
CA GLN A 24 -9.17 33.46 -43.44
C GLN A 24 -7.84 34.10 -43.07
N ARG A 25 -7.86 35.43 -43.23
CA ARG A 25 -6.81 36.44 -43.13
C ARG A 25 -5.97 36.35 -41.85
N ARG A 26 -4.66 36.52 -42.03
CA ARG A 26 -3.76 37.11 -41.04
C ARG A 26 -4.12 38.59 -40.81
N ARG A 27 -4.25 39.01 -39.56
CA ARG A 27 -3.63 40.23 -39.03
C ARG A 27 -3.35 40.02 -37.55
N ALA A 28 -2.07 40.16 -37.20
CA ALA A 28 -1.59 40.31 -35.85
C ALA A 28 -1.95 41.71 -35.37
N ASP A 29 -2.40 41.82 -34.13
CA ASP A 29 -2.02 42.93 -33.28
C ASP A 29 -1.71 42.38 -31.89
N SER A 30 -0.51 42.73 -31.45
CA SER A 30 0.10 42.37 -30.20
C SER A 30 -0.48 43.26 -29.10
N THR A 31 -1.08 42.66 -28.07
CA THR A 31 -1.16 43.32 -26.76
C THR A 31 -0.96 42.28 -25.69
N SER A 32 0.25 42.28 -25.17
CA SER A 32 0.71 41.40 -24.12
C SER A 32 0.08 41.77 -22.79
N SER A 33 -0.25 40.71 -22.04
CA SER A 33 -0.03 40.56 -20.59
C SER A 33 -0.71 41.54 -19.63
N THR A 34 -1.75 41.05 -18.96
CA THR A 34 -1.67 40.61 -17.55
C THR A 34 -2.84 39.68 -17.29
N SER A 35 -2.76 38.43 -17.78
CA SER A 35 -3.63 37.38 -17.24
C SER A 35 -3.02 36.97 -15.92
N ALA A 36 -3.70 37.35 -14.83
CA ALA A 36 -3.52 36.76 -13.53
C ALA A 36 -3.57 35.24 -13.70
N ASN A 37 -2.42 34.61 -13.60
CA ASN A 37 -2.28 33.17 -13.49
C ASN A 37 -2.76 32.81 -12.07
N ALA A 38 -4.06 32.92 -11.85
CA ALA A 38 -4.73 32.20 -10.79
C ALA A 38 -4.61 30.73 -11.21
N SER A 39 -3.50 30.12 -10.83
CA SER A 39 -3.39 28.67 -10.75
C SER A 39 -4.46 28.22 -9.78
N THR A 40 -5.67 28.02 -10.30
CA THR A 40 -6.68 27.16 -9.68
C THR A 40 -6.12 25.76 -9.81
N THR A 41 -5.12 25.46 -8.97
CA THR A 41 -4.82 24.09 -8.57
C THR A 41 -6.14 23.61 -8.02
N ALA A 42 -6.88 22.83 -8.82
CA ALA A 42 -8.07 22.14 -8.36
C ALA A 42 -7.64 21.45 -7.06
N ALA A 43 -8.21 21.90 -5.94
CA ALA A 43 -7.87 21.38 -4.64
C ALA A 43 -8.21 19.90 -4.69
N ARG A 44 -7.18 19.05 -4.79
CA ARG A 44 -7.37 17.60 -4.73
C ARG A 44 -8.07 17.32 -3.41
N THR A 45 -9.28 16.77 -3.46
CA THR A 45 -10.00 16.34 -2.26
C THR A 45 -9.11 15.32 -1.55
N ARG A 46 -8.48 15.75 -0.45
CA ARG A 46 -7.66 14.85 0.36
C ARG A 46 -8.58 13.82 1.00
N LEU A 47 -8.20 12.55 0.95
CA LEU A 47 -8.86 11.52 1.74
C LEU A 47 -8.62 11.80 3.23
N VAL A 48 -9.69 12.19 3.91
CA VAL A 48 -9.75 12.42 5.35
C VAL A 48 -10.88 11.52 5.89
N GLU A 49 -10.58 10.76 6.94
CA GLU A 49 -11.55 9.89 7.61
C GLU A 49 -12.69 10.74 8.19
N TRP A 50 -13.94 10.35 7.97
CA TRP A 50 -15.09 11.21 8.29
C TRP A 50 -15.19 11.49 9.80
N HIS A 51 -14.87 10.52 10.66
CA HIS A 51 -14.85 10.73 12.12
C HIS A 51 -13.74 11.67 12.60
N THR A 52 -12.66 11.85 11.83
CA THR A 52 -11.56 12.77 12.19
C THR A 52 -11.85 14.22 11.83
N MET A 53 -12.82 14.45 10.94
CA MET A 53 -13.22 15.78 10.52
C MET A 53 -13.80 16.60 11.67
N THR A 54 -13.44 17.87 11.69
CA THR A 54 -14.11 18.89 12.50
C THR A 54 -15.60 18.96 12.15
N VAL A 55 -16.40 19.51 13.06
CA VAL A 55 -17.85 19.68 12.82
C VAL A 55 -18.11 20.54 11.58
N SER A 56 -17.33 21.62 11.39
CA SER A 56 -17.42 22.49 10.22
C SER A 56 -17.09 21.77 8.91
N GLU A 57 -16.06 20.91 8.91
CA GLU A 57 -15.71 20.11 7.72
C GLU A 57 -16.79 19.11 7.38
N ARG A 58 -17.36 18.42 8.38
CA ARG A 58 -18.47 17.48 8.15
C ARG A 58 -19.70 18.19 7.60
N LEU A 59 -20.06 19.35 8.13
CA LEU A 59 -21.18 20.14 7.62
C LEU A 59 -20.96 20.54 6.16
N ALA A 60 -19.76 20.97 5.80
CA ALA A 60 -19.41 21.31 4.42
C ALA A 60 -19.43 20.08 3.49
N ALA A 61 -18.90 18.94 3.96
CA ALA A 61 -18.84 17.69 3.20
C ALA A 61 -20.21 17.01 3.05
N TRP A 62 -21.11 17.17 4.02
CA TRP A 62 -22.40 16.48 4.09
C TRP A 62 -23.28 16.77 2.89
N ALA A 63 -23.43 18.04 2.49
CA ALA A 63 -24.23 18.41 1.33
C ALA A 63 -23.73 17.71 0.05
N GLY A 64 -22.42 17.75 -0.19
CA GLY A 64 -21.80 17.08 -1.33
C GLY A 64 -21.91 15.55 -1.28
N LEU A 65 -21.90 14.96 -0.07
CA LEU A 65 -22.15 13.54 0.10
C LEU A 65 -23.61 13.18 -0.23
N CYS A 66 -24.59 13.93 0.28
CA CYS A 66 -26.00 13.71 -0.02
C CYS A 66 -26.29 13.80 -1.52
N ASP A 67 -25.82 14.85 -2.20
CA ASP A 67 -26.00 15.02 -3.65
C ASP A 67 -25.39 13.86 -4.45
N TRP A 68 -24.20 13.42 -4.02
CA TRP A 68 -23.54 12.29 -4.66
C TRP A 68 -24.26 10.96 -4.40
N VAL A 69 -24.77 10.73 -3.19
CA VAL A 69 -25.55 9.53 -2.88
C VAL A 69 -26.85 9.52 -3.69
N ILE A 70 -27.52 10.66 -3.88
CA ILE A 70 -28.69 10.76 -4.77
C ILE A 70 -28.32 10.34 -6.19
N TRP A 71 -27.23 10.90 -6.75
CA TRP A 71 -26.73 10.49 -8.06
C TRP A 71 -26.42 8.99 -8.12
N LEU A 72 -25.79 8.44 -7.08
CA LEU A 72 -25.43 7.03 -7.01
C LEU A 72 -26.69 6.16 -6.97
N TYR A 73 -27.68 6.56 -6.18
CA TYR A 73 -28.96 5.87 -5.99
C TYR A 73 -29.70 5.72 -7.32
N ASP A 74 -29.78 6.81 -8.09
CA ASP A 74 -30.44 6.82 -9.40
C ASP A 74 -29.61 6.09 -10.46
N ARG A 75 -28.29 6.36 -10.52
CA ARG A 75 -27.42 5.80 -11.57
C ARG A 75 -27.24 4.29 -11.47
N TYR A 76 -27.26 3.75 -10.27
CA TYR A 76 -27.06 2.31 -10.00
C TYR A 76 -28.35 1.60 -9.57
N GLU A 77 -29.50 2.27 -9.70
CA GLU A 77 -30.82 1.71 -9.39
C GLU A 77 -30.88 1.11 -7.98
N LEU A 78 -30.27 1.77 -7.00
CA LEU A 78 -30.14 1.25 -5.63
C LEU A 78 -31.47 1.20 -4.87
N ALA A 79 -32.52 1.80 -5.42
CA ALA A 79 -33.90 1.65 -4.97
C ALA A 79 -34.41 0.22 -5.10
N VAL A 80 -33.98 -0.48 -6.16
CA VAL A 80 -34.42 -1.85 -6.44
C VAL A 80 -33.92 -2.74 -5.30
N GLU A 81 -34.83 -3.53 -4.73
CA GLU A 81 -34.56 -4.42 -3.60
C GLU A 81 -34.01 -3.72 -2.34
N SER A 82 -34.15 -2.39 -2.22
CA SER A 82 -33.60 -1.61 -1.10
C SER A 82 -32.10 -1.85 -0.88
N ARG A 83 -31.34 -1.91 -1.97
CA ARG A 83 -29.89 -2.17 -1.98
C ARG A 83 -29.08 -1.12 -1.21
N LEU A 84 -29.55 0.11 -1.21
CA LEU A 84 -29.14 1.11 -0.23
C LEU A 84 -30.37 1.49 0.61
N PRO A 85 -30.32 1.35 1.94
CA PRO A 85 -31.48 1.64 2.77
C PRO A 85 -31.74 3.16 2.85
N GLN A 86 -33.02 3.57 2.91
CA GLN A 86 -33.39 4.99 3.02
C GLN A 86 -32.83 5.64 4.30
N CYS A 87 -32.64 4.83 5.33
CA CYS A 87 -32.04 5.19 6.61
C CYS A 87 -30.51 5.38 6.56
N TRP A 88 -29.85 5.35 5.40
CA TRP A 88 -28.37 5.32 5.31
C TRP A 88 -27.66 6.41 6.13
N ALA A 89 -28.26 7.60 6.21
CA ALA A 89 -27.72 8.75 6.96
C ALA A 89 -27.74 8.56 8.48
N GLU A 90 -28.45 7.55 8.98
CA GLU A 90 -28.50 7.19 10.41
C GLU A 90 -27.43 6.16 10.78
N HIS A 91 -26.63 5.68 9.81
CA HIS A 91 -25.59 4.68 10.01
C HIS A 91 -24.19 5.29 9.87
N PRO A 92 -23.49 5.61 10.97
CA PRO A 92 -22.16 6.23 10.91
C PRO A 92 -21.15 5.42 10.10
N GLY A 93 -21.15 4.08 10.23
CA GLY A 93 -20.26 3.22 9.44
C GLY A 93 -20.53 3.29 7.93
N LEU A 94 -21.81 3.37 7.54
CA LEU A 94 -22.18 3.50 6.13
C LEU A 94 -21.82 4.89 5.57
N ILE A 95 -21.89 5.95 6.41
CA ILE A 95 -21.41 7.28 6.02
C ILE A 95 -19.92 7.26 5.72
N GLU A 96 -19.09 6.60 6.54
CA GLU A 96 -17.65 6.44 6.32
C GLU A 96 -17.37 5.74 4.98
N GLU A 97 -18.02 4.61 4.72
CA GLU A 97 -17.85 3.84 3.49
C GLU A 97 -18.26 4.66 2.25
N LEU A 98 -19.41 5.33 2.29
CA LEU A 98 -19.91 6.17 1.19
C LEU A 98 -19.01 7.38 0.95
N TRP A 99 -18.51 8.01 2.01
CA TRP A 99 -17.59 9.13 1.91
C TRP A 99 -16.26 8.72 1.24
N ALA A 100 -15.65 7.64 1.70
CA ALA A 100 -14.41 7.12 1.11
C ALA A 100 -14.62 6.77 -0.38
N LEU A 101 -15.74 6.11 -0.71
CA LEU A 101 -16.08 5.74 -2.07
C LEU A 101 -16.30 6.95 -2.98
N LYS A 102 -16.92 8.02 -2.46
CA LYS A 102 -17.09 9.31 -3.16
C LYS A 102 -15.73 9.94 -3.45
N VAL A 103 -14.89 10.12 -2.43
CA VAL A 103 -13.59 10.78 -2.56
C VAL A 103 -12.69 10.03 -3.54
N TRP A 104 -12.67 8.69 -3.47
CA TRP A 104 -11.89 7.88 -4.40
C TRP A 104 -12.38 8.02 -5.84
N ARG A 105 -13.71 8.11 -6.06
CA ARG A 105 -14.25 8.41 -7.40
C ARG A 105 -13.76 9.75 -7.92
N GLU A 106 -13.83 10.79 -7.07
CA GLU A 106 -13.38 12.12 -7.44
C GLU A 106 -11.90 12.10 -7.82
N GLU A 107 -11.06 11.43 -7.04
CA GLU A 107 -9.64 11.25 -7.34
C GLU A 107 -9.42 10.58 -8.72
N ILE A 108 -10.12 9.48 -9.00
CA ILE A 108 -10.00 8.74 -10.28
C ILE A 108 -10.39 9.63 -11.46
N TYR A 109 -11.53 10.33 -11.38
CA TYR A 109 -12.12 11.04 -12.52
C TYR A 109 -11.67 12.50 -12.64
N THR A 110 -10.94 13.03 -11.66
CA THR A 110 -10.28 14.35 -11.73
C THR A 110 -8.77 14.25 -11.92
N ALA A 111 -8.24 13.03 -12.07
CA ALA A 111 -6.84 12.79 -12.36
C ALA A 111 -6.38 13.50 -13.64
N ALA A 112 -5.10 13.84 -13.70
CA ALA A 112 -4.51 14.51 -14.86
C ALA A 112 -4.59 13.60 -16.12
N PRO A 113 -4.71 14.16 -17.33
CA PRO A 113 -4.90 13.38 -18.56
C PRO A 113 -3.80 12.36 -18.88
N ASP A 114 -2.61 12.56 -18.35
CA ASP A 114 -1.45 11.67 -18.50
C ASP A 114 -1.43 10.51 -17.49
N GLN A 115 -2.30 10.54 -16.48
CA GLN A 115 -2.38 9.49 -15.46
C GLN A 115 -3.26 8.32 -15.93
N GLN A 116 -2.70 7.11 -15.89
CA GLN A 116 -3.44 5.89 -16.24
C GLN A 116 -4.36 5.44 -15.09
N VAL A 117 -5.64 5.82 -15.13
CA VAL A 117 -6.62 5.53 -14.07
C VAL A 117 -7.63 4.43 -14.41
N GLY A 118 -7.56 3.83 -15.60
CA GLY A 118 -8.56 2.86 -16.08
C GLY A 118 -8.75 1.63 -15.18
N GLN A 119 -7.66 1.13 -14.59
CA GLN A 119 -7.74 0.01 -13.64
C GLN A 119 -8.35 0.44 -12.29
N ALA A 120 -8.00 1.63 -11.80
CA ALA A 120 -8.59 2.19 -10.59
C ALA A 120 -10.11 2.38 -10.74
N ALA A 121 -10.57 2.86 -11.90
CA ALA A 121 -12.00 2.95 -12.21
C ALA A 121 -12.72 1.60 -12.13
N ARG A 122 -12.08 0.52 -12.60
CA ARG A 122 -12.63 -0.85 -12.48
C ARG A 122 -12.71 -1.30 -11.02
N TYR A 123 -11.68 -1.07 -10.23
CA TYR A 123 -11.68 -1.41 -8.81
C TYR A 123 -12.71 -0.60 -8.03
N TRP A 124 -12.92 0.67 -8.38
CA TRP A 124 -13.98 1.48 -7.80
C TRP A 124 -15.36 0.85 -7.96
N HIS A 125 -15.68 0.30 -9.14
CA HIS A 125 -16.94 -0.43 -9.35
C HIS A 125 -17.02 -1.76 -8.59
N ALA A 126 -15.88 -2.40 -8.30
CA ALA A 126 -15.85 -3.59 -7.45
C ALA A 126 -16.17 -3.24 -6.00
N GLU A 127 -15.54 -2.19 -5.46
CA GLU A 127 -15.79 -1.71 -4.10
C GLU A 127 -17.20 -1.15 -3.93
N LEU A 128 -17.76 -0.46 -4.93
CA LEU A 128 -19.16 -0.06 -4.91
C LEU A 128 -20.09 -1.25 -4.67
N ARG A 129 -19.84 -2.39 -5.35
CA ARG A 129 -20.65 -3.60 -5.15
C ARG A 129 -20.45 -4.19 -3.76
N ALA A 130 -19.24 -4.11 -3.20
CA ALA A 130 -18.96 -4.55 -1.84
C ALA A 130 -19.69 -3.70 -0.80
N VAL A 131 -19.64 -2.36 -0.92
CA VAL A 131 -20.37 -1.43 -0.05
C VAL A 131 -21.87 -1.65 -0.14
N VAL A 132 -22.43 -1.84 -1.34
CA VAL A 132 -23.86 -2.15 -1.51
C VAL A 132 -24.23 -3.49 -0.87
N ALA A 133 -23.39 -4.52 -1.01
CA ALA A 133 -23.63 -5.80 -0.33
C ALA A 133 -23.60 -5.63 1.20
N SER A 134 -22.64 -4.88 1.73
CA SER A 134 -22.54 -4.53 3.16
C SER A 134 -23.79 -3.78 3.64
N ALA A 135 -24.25 -2.77 2.88
CA ALA A 135 -25.50 -2.03 3.13
C ALA A 135 -26.69 -2.97 3.34
N THR A 136 -26.84 -3.98 2.49
CA THR A 136 -27.96 -4.93 2.58
C THR A 136 -27.83 -5.98 3.70
N GLY A 137 -26.61 -6.45 3.96
CA GLY A 137 -26.34 -7.55 4.88
C GLY A 137 -26.12 -7.11 6.33
N VAL A 138 -25.36 -6.03 6.52
CA VAL A 138 -24.93 -5.55 7.84
C VAL A 138 -25.88 -4.47 8.35
N TYR A 139 -26.14 -3.44 7.54
CA TYR A 139 -26.86 -2.24 7.99
C TYR A 139 -28.38 -2.37 7.86
N ALA A 140 -28.89 -2.92 6.75
CA ALA A 140 -30.33 -3.02 6.52
C ALA A 140 -31.05 -4.10 7.35
N THR A 141 -30.31 -5.07 7.91
CA THR A 141 -30.89 -6.14 8.73
C THR A 141 -31.59 -5.60 9.98
N SER A 142 -31.05 -4.53 10.59
CA SER A 142 -31.70 -3.84 11.70
C SER A 142 -32.78 -2.85 11.22
N CYS A 143 -32.58 -2.11 10.11
CA CYS A 143 -33.59 -1.16 9.60
C CYS A 143 -34.93 -1.81 9.21
N ARG A 144 -34.92 -3.03 8.63
CA ARG A 144 -36.16 -3.71 8.17
C ARG A 144 -37.13 -4.08 9.29
N THR A 145 -36.65 -4.19 10.53
CA THR A 145 -37.50 -4.52 11.71
C THR A 145 -37.87 -3.29 12.55
N GLY A 146 -37.62 -2.08 12.02
CA GLY A 146 -37.71 -0.82 12.75
C GLY A 146 -36.35 -0.42 13.34
N HIS A 147 -36.06 0.88 13.29
CA HIS A 147 -34.88 1.47 13.92
C HIS A 147 -34.90 1.18 15.42
N ARG A 148 -34.07 0.23 15.84
CA ARG A 148 -33.76 0.06 17.26
C ARG A 148 -32.77 1.15 17.62
N GLY A 149 -32.96 1.77 18.78
CA GLY A 149 -32.01 2.74 19.33
C GLY A 149 -30.59 2.15 19.35
N PRO A 150 -29.56 2.99 19.43
CA PRO A 150 -28.18 2.54 19.34
C PRO A 150 -27.95 1.43 20.35
N ASP A 151 -27.51 0.27 19.87
CA ASP A 151 -26.92 -0.75 20.71
C ASP A 151 -25.81 -0.10 21.54
N VAL A 152 -25.54 -0.59 22.75
CA VAL A 152 -24.64 0.10 23.70
C VAL A 152 -23.31 0.43 22.99
N ARG A 153 -23.04 1.73 22.80
CA ARG A 153 -21.82 2.16 22.14
C ARG A 153 -20.64 1.72 22.97
N ALA A 154 -19.61 1.17 22.32
CA ALA A 154 -18.41 0.73 23.01
C ALA A 154 -17.77 1.85 23.84
N ALA A 155 -17.77 3.09 23.33
CA ALA A 155 -17.28 4.28 24.02
C ALA A 155 -18.04 4.62 25.31
N ASP A 156 -19.30 4.18 25.42
CA ASP A 156 -20.15 4.45 26.59
C ASP A 156 -20.17 3.27 27.57
N SER A 157 -19.65 2.10 27.17
CA SER A 157 -19.59 0.90 28.00
C SER A 157 -18.23 0.71 28.66
N SER A 158 -18.10 1.15 29.92
CA SER A 158 -16.88 0.94 30.70
C SER A 158 -16.53 -0.53 30.87
N ASP A 159 -17.54 -1.40 30.98
CA ASP A 159 -17.33 -2.84 31.16
C ASP A 159 -16.82 -3.51 29.88
N LEU A 160 -17.33 -3.09 28.73
CA LEU A 160 -16.82 -3.55 27.43
C LEU A 160 -15.38 -3.08 27.21
N GLN A 161 -15.08 -1.80 27.50
CA GLN A 161 -13.72 -1.25 27.39
C GLN A 161 -12.74 -1.98 28.30
N LYS A 162 -13.11 -2.25 29.56
CA LYS A 162 -12.29 -3.03 30.49
C LYS A 162 -12.06 -4.45 29.98
N ARG A 163 -13.10 -5.11 29.47
CA ARG A 163 -12.99 -6.45 28.88
C ARG A 163 -12.06 -6.48 27.68
N TRP A 164 -12.11 -5.48 26.79
CA TRP A 164 -11.23 -5.42 25.62
C TRP A 164 -9.79 -5.07 25.99
N THR A 165 -9.60 -4.11 26.90
CA THR A 165 -8.25 -3.71 27.35
C THR A 165 -7.57 -4.80 28.17
N GLY A 166 -8.35 -5.56 28.95
CA GLY A 166 -7.87 -6.72 29.70
C GLY A 166 -7.88 -8.02 28.92
N ALA A 167 -8.36 -8.04 27.66
CA ALA A 167 -8.30 -9.23 26.83
C ALA A 167 -6.85 -9.46 26.40
N ASP A 168 -6.38 -10.69 26.52
CA ASP A 168 -5.06 -11.06 25.99
C ASP A 168 -5.06 -10.89 24.47
N PRO A 169 -4.15 -10.06 23.91
CA PRO A 169 -4.07 -9.82 22.47
C PRO A 169 -3.80 -11.11 21.67
N TRP A 170 -3.35 -12.18 22.33
CA TRP A 170 -3.05 -13.48 21.72
C TRP A 170 -4.10 -14.56 21.99
N ALA A 171 -5.13 -14.28 22.80
CA ALA A 171 -6.13 -15.30 23.21
C ALA A 171 -6.98 -15.86 22.06
N GLY A 172 -6.97 -15.21 20.88
CA GLY A 172 -7.66 -15.68 19.68
C GLY A 172 -6.75 -16.30 18.61
N ILE A 173 -5.44 -16.29 18.81
CA ILE A 173 -4.48 -16.77 17.81
C ILE A 173 -4.25 -18.27 18.04
N PRO A 174 -4.52 -19.14 17.05
CA PRO A 174 -4.28 -20.56 17.17
C PRO A 174 -2.88 -20.86 17.69
N GLY A 175 -2.75 -21.78 18.67
CA GLY A 175 -1.48 -22.10 19.31
C GLY A 175 -0.35 -22.48 18.33
N ALA A 176 -0.68 -22.96 17.13
CA ALA A 176 0.29 -23.20 16.06
C ALA A 176 0.96 -21.91 15.55
N GLN A 177 0.20 -20.82 15.39
CA GLN A 177 0.74 -19.51 14.99
C GLN A 177 1.53 -18.87 16.13
N LEU A 178 1.10 -19.09 17.39
CA LEU A 178 1.89 -18.72 18.56
C LEU A 178 3.21 -19.49 18.62
N ALA A 179 3.22 -20.79 18.30
CA ALA A 179 4.43 -21.59 18.26
C ALA A 179 5.39 -21.15 17.16
N THR A 180 4.89 -20.78 15.98
CA THR A 180 5.72 -20.25 14.87
C THR A 180 6.35 -18.90 15.22
N HIS A 181 5.64 -18.02 15.94
CA HIS A 181 6.22 -16.76 16.46
C HIS A 181 7.08 -16.97 17.72
N ALA A 182 6.79 -18.00 18.52
CA ALA A 182 7.61 -18.36 19.68
C ALA A 182 8.95 -18.96 19.24
N ASP A 183 9.01 -19.73 18.14
CA ASP A 183 10.23 -20.30 17.57
C ASP A 183 11.24 -19.23 17.10
N THR A 184 10.77 -18.00 16.85
CA THR A 184 11.63 -16.82 16.59
C THR A 184 12.14 -16.16 17.89
N SER A 185 11.66 -16.58 19.05
CA SER A 185 11.93 -15.95 20.36
C SER A 185 12.63 -16.84 21.39
N ILE A 186 12.92 -18.11 21.09
CA ILE A 186 13.62 -18.99 22.03
C ILE A 186 15.14 -18.80 21.92
N VAL A 187 15.77 -18.57 23.07
CA VAL A 187 17.23 -18.65 23.28
C VAL A 187 17.73 -20.01 22.81
N GLY A 188 18.51 -20.05 21.73
CA GLY A 188 19.00 -21.29 21.11
C GLY A 188 18.24 -21.75 19.86
N SER A 189 17.31 -20.94 19.33
CA SER A 189 16.78 -21.12 17.97
C SER A 189 17.92 -21.11 16.95
N PRO A 190 17.92 -21.96 15.90
CA PRO A 190 18.98 -22.01 14.89
C PRO A 190 19.22 -20.67 14.16
N ASP A 191 18.31 -19.71 14.34
CA ASP A 191 18.31 -18.42 13.67
C ASP A 191 18.61 -17.24 14.62
N ARG A 192 18.88 -17.51 15.91
CA ARG A 192 19.24 -16.49 16.91
C ARG A 192 20.31 -16.96 17.89
N LEU A 193 21.35 -16.14 18.08
CA LEU A 193 22.40 -16.33 19.08
C LEU A 193 22.41 -15.14 20.04
N VAL A 194 22.64 -15.37 21.33
CA VAL A 194 22.83 -14.27 22.28
C VAL A 194 24.23 -13.65 22.12
N GLY A 195 24.40 -12.38 22.47
CA GLY A 195 25.67 -11.66 22.36
C GLY A 195 26.88 -12.43 22.91
N ALA A 196 26.73 -13.03 24.10
CA ALA A 196 27.78 -13.82 24.74
C ALA A 196 28.23 -15.05 23.92
N GLN A 197 27.31 -15.69 23.18
CA GLN A 197 27.65 -16.85 22.34
C GLN A 197 28.45 -16.43 21.10
N MET A 198 28.09 -15.30 20.49
CA MET A 198 28.82 -14.78 19.33
C MET A 198 30.20 -14.24 19.74
N ASP A 199 30.30 -13.61 20.92
CA ASP A 199 31.59 -13.15 21.46
C ASP A 199 32.53 -14.32 21.77
N ASP A 200 32.01 -15.41 22.35
CA ASP A 200 32.75 -16.65 22.56
C ASP A 200 33.14 -17.33 21.23
N ALA A 201 32.27 -17.27 20.20
CA ALA A 201 32.60 -17.75 18.86
C ALA A 201 33.71 -16.91 18.18
N ARG A 202 33.71 -15.58 18.38
CA ARG A 202 34.77 -14.68 17.90
C ARG A 202 36.09 -14.92 18.63
N ALA A 203 36.05 -15.07 19.95
CA ALA A 203 37.23 -15.37 20.76
C ALA A 203 37.90 -16.69 20.35
N ARG A 204 37.09 -17.67 19.91
CA ARG A 204 37.56 -18.96 19.39
C ARG A 204 37.94 -18.93 17.90
N GLY A 205 37.81 -17.79 17.22
CA GLY A 205 38.10 -17.65 15.78
C GLY A 205 37.11 -18.35 14.87
N LEU A 206 35.95 -18.78 15.38
CA LEU A 206 34.89 -19.45 14.61
C LEU A 206 33.95 -18.45 13.92
N ALA A 207 33.95 -17.21 14.38
CA ALA A 207 33.12 -16.13 13.85
C ALA A 207 34.01 -14.98 13.36
N THR A 208 33.88 -14.63 12.09
CA THR A 208 34.72 -13.59 11.46
C THR A 208 33.85 -12.38 11.11
N PRO A 209 34.15 -11.17 11.62
CA PRO A 209 33.42 -9.97 11.22
C PRO A 209 33.69 -9.64 9.76
N LEU A 210 32.73 -8.98 9.10
CA LEU A 210 32.89 -8.48 7.73
C LEU A 210 34.11 -7.55 7.62
N SER A 211 34.31 -6.71 8.64
CA SER A 211 35.45 -5.80 8.76
C SER A 211 35.66 -5.39 10.21
N PRO A 212 36.90 -5.05 10.63
CA PRO A 212 37.14 -4.38 11.91
C PRO A 212 36.34 -3.09 12.09
N SER A 213 35.96 -2.42 10.98
CA SER A 213 35.17 -1.17 11.01
C SER A 213 33.66 -1.37 10.98
N ILE A 214 33.19 -2.60 10.70
CA ILE A 214 31.76 -2.94 10.63
C ILE A 214 31.57 -4.24 11.41
N PRO A 215 31.57 -4.16 12.76
CA PRO A 215 31.45 -5.35 13.59
C PRO A 215 30.02 -5.90 13.62
N GLU A 216 29.05 -5.21 13.00
CA GLU A 216 27.62 -5.54 13.05
C GLU A 216 27.26 -6.76 12.20
N TYR A 217 28.09 -7.12 11.22
CA TYR A 217 27.90 -8.30 10.36
C TYR A 217 29.02 -9.30 10.58
N VAL A 218 28.65 -10.55 10.85
CA VAL A 218 29.58 -11.63 11.19
C VAL A 218 29.24 -12.87 10.41
N ARG A 219 30.28 -13.55 9.92
CA ARG A 219 30.16 -14.87 9.34
C ARG A 219 30.45 -15.92 10.40
N TYR A 220 29.47 -16.78 10.69
CA TYR A 220 29.55 -17.88 11.65
C TYR A 220 28.84 -19.10 11.06
N THR A 221 29.50 -20.28 11.11
CA THR A 221 29.04 -21.54 10.50
C THR A 221 28.55 -21.36 9.05
N ASP A 222 29.38 -20.75 8.22
CA ASP A 222 29.12 -20.47 6.79
C ASP A 222 27.83 -19.67 6.49
N THR A 223 27.29 -18.97 7.48
CA THR A 223 26.12 -18.10 7.31
C THR A 223 26.39 -16.71 7.88
N TRP A 224 25.69 -15.70 7.36
CA TRP A 224 25.78 -14.33 7.85
C TRP A 224 24.82 -14.07 9.01
N TRP A 225 25.32 -13.33 9.99
CA TRP A 225 24.61 -12.93 11.20
C TRP A 225 24.72 -11.42 11.37
N ALA A 226 23.64 -10.79 11.81
CA ALA A 226 23.56 -9.37 12.09
C ALA A 226 23.11 -9.12 13.53
N ILE A 227 23.65 -8.09 14.17
CA ILE A 227 23.20 -7.67 15.50
C ILE A 227 21.88 -6.88 15.39
N ASP A 228 20.89 -7.24 16.19
CA ASP A 228 19.65 -6.51 16.36
C ASP A 228 19.80 -5.36 17.38
N ILE A 229 18.85 -4.42 17.40
CA ILE A 229 18.78 -3.32 18.37
C ILE A 229 18.76 -3.79 19.82
N SER A 230 18.34 -5.03 20.05
CA SER A 230 18.28 -5.68 21.37
C SER A 230 19.64 -6.23 21.83
N GLY A 231 20.66 -6.23 20.95
CA GLY A 231 21.99 -6.79 21.22
C GLY A 231 22.13 -8.30 20.94
N ASP A 232 21.09 -8.92 20.39
CA ASP A 232 21.12 -10.32 19.97
C ASP A 232 21.52 -10.46 18.49
N TRP A 233 22.05 -11.62 18.14
CA TRP A 233 22.49 -11.94 16.79
C TRP A 233 21.42 -12.73 16.05
N LEU A 234 20.99 -12.22 14.90
CA LEU A 234 20.00 -12.86 14.04
C LEU A 234 20.63 -13.33 12.74
N ARG A 235 20.25 -14.52 12.29
CA ARG A 235 20.70 -15.06 11.01
C ARG A 235 20.09 -14.26 9.87
N VAL A 236 20.93 -13.83 8.93
CA VAL A 236 20.49 -13.12 7.73
C VAL A 236 19.91 -14.14 6.76
N VAL A 237 18.60 -14.06 6.50
CA VAL A 237 17.88 -14.98 5.59
C VAL A 237 17.46 -14.32 4.27
N ASN A 238 17.65 -13.02 4.13
CA ASN A 238 17.34 -12.29 2.89
C ASN A 238 18.42 -12.56 1.84
N GLU A 239 18.04 -13.22 0.74
CA GLU A 239 18.94 -13.62 -0.36
C GLU A 239 19.69 -12.43 -0.99
N GLU A 240 19.02 -11.29 -1.20
CA GLU A 240 19.64 -10.09 -1.78
C GLU A 240 20.71 -9.52 -0.84
N LEU A 241 20.42 -9.49 0.47
CA LEU A 241 21.36 -9.01 1.47
C LEU A 241 22.55 -9.96 1.62
N LEU A 242 22.31 -11.28 1.59
CA LEU A 242 23.36 -12.29 1.62
C LEU A 242 24.33 -12.12 0.45
N GLN A 243 23.81 -11.95 -0.77
CA GLN A 243 24.65 -11.72 -1.95
C GLN A 243 25.50 -10.46 -1.80
N ARG A 244 24.91 -9.36 -1.31
CA ARG A 244 25.63 -8.10 -1.08
C ARG A 244 26.72 -8.23 -0.02
N LEU A 245 26.48 -9.02 1.03
CA LEU A 245 27.47 -9.28 2.09
C LEU A 245 28.64 -10.12 1.59
N GLU A 246 28.38 -11.15 0.76
CA GLU A 246 29.44 -11.94 0.12
C GLU A 246 30.29 -11.09 -0.84
N GLU A 247 29.66 -10.28 -1.68
CA GLU A 247 30.36 -9.35 -2.58
C GLU A 247 31.17 -8.31 -1.80
N ALA A 248 30.67 -7.82 -0.67
CA ALA A 248 31.39 -6.93 0.20
C ALA A 248 32.60 -7.63 0.85
N ALA A 249 32.42 -8.83 1.40
CA ALA A 249 33.48 -9.60 2.03
C ALA A 249 34.62 -9.92 1.05
N ALA A 250 34.28 -10.34 -0.18
CA ALA A 250 35.25 -10.61 -1.24
C ALA A 250 36.06 -9.35 -1.61
N ARG A 251 35.40 -8.19 -1.74
CA ARG A 251 36.08 -6.91 -2.04
C ARG A 251 37.04 -6.51 -0.92
N MET A 252 36.64 -6.68 0.33
CA MET A 252 37.48 -6.31 1.49
C MET A 252 38.67 -7.24 1.63
N ALA A 253 38.48 -8.56 1.47
CA ALA A 253 39.58 -9.51 1.46
C ALA A 253 40.61 -9.21 0.35
N ALA A 254 40.15 -8.84 -0.84
CA ALA A 254 41.03 -8.41 -1.94
C ALA A 254 41.82 -7.13 -1.60
N ALA A 255 41.18 -6.17 -0.93
CA ALA A 255 41.82 -4.93 -0.50
C ALA A 255 42.89 -5.17 0.59
N ASP A 256 42.58 -6.00 1.59
CA ASP A 256 43.52 -6.35 2.66
C ASP A 256 44.74 -7.11 2.13
N GLU A 257 44.54 -8.03 1.19
CA GLU A 257 45.61 -8.75 0.53
C GLU A 257 46.49 -7.82 -0.32
N ALA A 258 45.90 -6.87 -1.04
CA ALA A 258 46.66 -5.84 -1.77
C ALA A 258 47.49 -4.97 -0.80
N ALA A 259 46.92 -4.59 0.36
CA ALA A 259 47.61 -3.82 1.38
C ALA A 259 48.75 -4.59 2.05
N ARG A 260 48.61 -5.91 2.28
CA ARG A 260 49.70 -6.77 2.77
C ARG A 260 50.86 -6.81 1.77
N ARG A 261 50.60 -7.10 0.49
CA ARG A 261 51.62 -7.11 -0.56
C ARG A 261 52.35 -5.78 -0.69
N TYR A 262 51.63 -4.67 -0.55
CA TYR A 262 52.24 -3.34 -0.55
C TYR A 262 53.21 -3.16 0.62
N ARG A 263 52.83 -3.57 1.84
CA ARG A 263 53.72 -3.49 3.02
C ARG A 263 54.96 -4.37 2.89
N ASP A 264 54.84 -5.57 2.33
CA ASP A 264 55.99 -6.48 2.18
C ASP A 264 57.01 -5.95 1.15
N THR A 265 56.51 -5.33 0.07
CA THR A 265 57.34 -4.74 -0.99
C THR A 265 57.99 -3.42 -0.58
N THR A 266 57.35 -2.62 0.28
CA THR A 266 57.95 -1.37 0.83
C THR A 266 58.81 -1.62 2.06
N GLY A 267 58.46 -2.57 2.93
CA GLY A 267 59.25 -2.97 4.09
C GLY A 267 60.60 -3.57 3.73
N SER A 268 60.66 -4.39 2.67
CA SER A 268 61.92 -4.95 2.14
C SER A 268 62.86 -3.90 1.53
N ARG A 269 62.38 -2.67 1.31
CA ARG A 269 63.16 -1.57 0.71
C ARG A 269 63.81 -0.65 1.76
N THR A 270 63.50 -0.82 3.05
CA THR A 270 63.94 0.08 4.14
C THR A 270 65.05 -0.54 5.01
N THR A 271 65.44 -1.79 4.78
CA THR A 271 66.49 -2.52 5.52
C THR A 271 67.78 -2.74 4.71
N ARG A 272 68.07 -1.89 3.72
CA ARG A 272 69.33 -1.96 2.96
C ARG A 272 70.09 -0.65 2.99
#